data_AF-A0A915MVL5-F1
#
_entry.id   AF-A0A915MVL5-F1
#
_cell.length_a   1.000
_cell.length_b   1.000
_cell.length_c   1.000
_cell.angle_alpha   90.00
_cell.angle_beta   90.00
_cell.angle_gamma   90.00
#
_symmetry.space_group_name_H-M   'P 1'
#
loop_
_entity.id
_entity.type
_entity.pdbx_description
1 polymer ?
#
loop_
_entity_poly.entity_id
_entity_poly.type
_entity_poly.pdbx_seq_one_letter_code
_entity_poly.pdbx_strand_id
1 'polypeptide(L)'
;MASDLRLDACLDLMRRLPPQGCEKHLSDLVALAPELCDSLLQAVDQPLKVAKDKTTGREYLLCDYNRDSDSYRSPWTNTYDPPLEDGIMPSDKLRKLEIEVNAAFEAYRDMYFEGGVSSVYFWDIDNGFAGVVLLKKETDGAINAKEDVKGCWDSIHVVECNERKSSKHVKYKLTSTVMLWLQTQNVATTGTMNLGGSLTRQTEQDSVIGEQSPHLANIGKMIEDQENKMRAILNEVYFGKARQIVGELLDDIKRAVASKKGKDEGLDNAGKTTILKKLAAEDVTHITPTQGFNIKSVMADDVRLNVWDIGGQRKIRPYWKNYFDNTDVLIYVIDSSDRKRFDETAMELSELLEEEKLKNVPMLVFANKQVDLLTSAKASEIAGGPDQMPQAITSCKSVCEEVYNDCIKIFNEFDFPWPPMLNCSRFPSPPTICMKPEPLNNKNIFSSNFNEKTMPSSILSTTKLPECPLDLVDLDPTDSTAKCAFRCEKTTMFRKDQKEQIRLWLFCWSMLNSLIALFTVCSFWIDRQRFCFPERSIGFLAFCSLLSNIPHLTRPIIGFEEMACNSLISGVRYLIIEGPYENKIFQLLEIVGG
;
A
#
# COMPACT_ATOMS: atom_id res chain seq x y z
N MET A 1 20.88 25.96 11.61
CA MET A 1 21.57 24.64 11.73
C MET A 1 20.96 23.76 12.82
N ALA A 2 21.08 24.07 14.11
CA ALA A 2 20.48 23.22 15.16
C ALA A 2 18.93 23.27 15.18
N SER A 3 18.33 24.41 14.79
CA SER A 3 16.89 24.55 14.58
C SER A 3 16.38 23.70 13.41
N ASP A 4 17.10 23.71 12.30
CA ASP A 4 16.71 23.03 11.05
C ASP A 4 16.75 21.51 11.24
N LEU A 5 17.76 21.01 11.95
CA LEU A 5 17.88 19.58 12.26
C LEU A 5 16.74 19.08 13.17
N ARG A 6 16.25 19.92 14.10
CA ARG A 6 15.10 19.59 14.94
C ARG A 6 13.81 19.58 14.14
N LEU A 7 13.63 20.56 13.25
CA LEU A 7 12.48 20.60 12.35
C LEU A 7 12.44 19.33 11.47
N ASP A 8 13.56 18.96 10.86
CA ASP A 8 13.65 17.73 10.06
C ASP A 8 13.32 16.47 10.86
N ALA A 9 13.77 16.38 12.12
CA ALA A 9 13.45 15.26 13.01
C ALA A 9 11.97 15.21 13.39
N CYS A 10 11.34 16.36 13.66
CA CYS A 10 9.90 16.44 13.93
C CYS A 10 9.08 16.04 12.69
N LEU A 11 9.49 16.49 11.50
CA LEU A 11 8.86 16.09 10.24
C LEU A 11 9.04 14.60 9.96
N ASP A 12 10.22 14.02 10.24
CA ASP A 12 10.43 12.58 10.13
C ASP A 12 9.57 11.79 11.12
N LEU A 13 9.39 12.30 12.34
CA LEU A 13 8.50 11.68 13.33
C LEU A 13 7.04 11.68 12.83
N MET A 14 6.56 12.79 12.26
CA MET A 14 5.21 12.86 11.69
C MET A 14 4.98 11.87 10.54
N ARG A 15 6.02 11.53 9.76
CA ARG A 15 5.94 10.49 8.71
C ARG A 15 5.85 9.06 9.26
N ARG A 16 6.23 8.85 10.53
CA ARG A 16 6.27 7.52 11.17
C ARG A 16 5.12 7.28 12.13
N LEU A 17 4.59 8.32 12.74
CA LEU A 17 3.48 8.21 13.67
C LEU A 17 2.18 7.83 12.95
N PRO A 18 1.24 7.15 13.63
CA PRO A 18 -0.03 6.78 13.03
C PRO A 18 -0.80 7.99 12.48
N PRO A 19 -1.21 7.99 11.20
CA PRO A 19 -1.84 9.17 10.59
C PRO A 19 -3.22 9.49 11.19
N GLN A 20 -3.89 8.53 11.83
CA GLN A 20 -5.18 8.73 12.49
C GLN A 20 -5.11 9.73 13.66
N GLY A 21 -3.92 9.92 14.23
CA GLY A 21 -3.67 10.85 15.34
C GLY A 21 -3.01 12.16 14.91
N CYS A 22 -2.99 12.51 13.61
CA CYS A 22 -2.17 13.63 13.08
C CYS A 22 -2.35 14.93 13.87
N GLU A 23 -3.58 15.36 14.14
CA GLU A 23 -3.85 16.60 14.91
C GLU A 23 -3.25 16.54 16.32
N LYS A 24 -3.42 15.41 17.00
CA LYS A 24 -2.88 15.21 18.34
C LYS A 24 -1.36 15.17 18.33
N HIS A 25 -0.76 14.44 17.38
CA HIS A 25 0.69 14.32 17.25
C HIS A 25 1.33 15.67 16.98
N LEU A 26 0.71 16.49 16.11
CA LEU A 26 1.19 17.84 15.85
C LEU A 26 1.07 18.74 17.08
N SER A 27 -0.05 18.68 17.81
CA SER A 27 -0.20 19.41 19.08
C SER A 27 0.83 18.99 20.13
N ASP A 28 1.10 17.69 20.25
CA ASP A 28 2.07 17.15 21.20
C ASP A 28 3.50 17.56 20.80
N LEU A 29 3.81 17.61 19.50
CA LEU A 29 5.09 18.09 18.97
C LEU A 29 5.29 19.60 19.19
N VAL A 30 4.24 20.40 18.96
CA VAL A 30 4.26 21.85 19.27
C VAL A 30 4.46 22.08 20.76
N ALA A 31 3.85 21.25 21.62
CA ALA A 31 4.09 21.33 23.07
C ALA A 31 5.52 20.93 23.46
N LEU A 32 6.14 20.00 22.73
CA LEU A 32 7.50 19.53 22.97
C LEU A 32 8.57 20.52 22.49
N ALA A 33 8.33 21.18 21.35
CA ALA A 33 9.22 22.18 20.76
C ALA A 33 8.42 23.43 20.36
N PRO A 34 8.02 24.27 21.34
CA PRO A 34 7.22 25.47 21.09
C PRO A 34 7.90 26.46 20.13
N GLU A 35 9.23 26.47 20.09
CA GLU A 35 10.02 27.31 19.19
C GLU A 35 9.86 26.96 17.70
N LEU A 36 9.34 25.77 17.39
CA LEU A 36 9.09 25.30 16.02
C LEU A 36 7.62 25.38 15.62
N CYS A 37 6.75 25.96 16.46
CA CYS A 37 5.30 25.98 16.26
C CYS A 37 4.91 26.42 14.85
N ASP A 38 5.36 27.60 14.42
CA ASP A 38 5.00 28.17 13.12
C ASP A 38 5.53 27.32 11.96
N SER A 39 6.77 26.85 12.07
CA SER A 39 7.39 26.00 11.04
C SER A 39 6.72 24.63 10.91
N LEU A 40 6.27 24.04 12.03
CA LEU A 40 5.57 22.76 12.04
C LEU A 40 4.16 22.87 11.47
N LEU A 41 3.42 23.90 11.88
CA LEU A 41 2.09 24.16 11.34
C LEU A 41 2.13 24.42 9.83
N GLN A 42 3.15 25.14 9.35
CA GLN A 42 3.32 25.41 7.92
C GLN A 42 3.76 24.17 7.11
N ALA A 43 4.53 23.27 7.71
CA ALA A 43 5.13 22.13 7.00
C ALA A 43 4.31 20.84 7.06
N VAL A 44 3.37 20.71 8.00
CA VAL A 44 2.60 19.50 8.22
C VAL A 44 1.13 19.72 7.85
N ASP A 45 0.72 19.10 6.75
CA ASP A 45 -0.68 19.09 6.32
C ASP A 45 -1.59 18.41 7.36
N GLN A 46 -2.67 19.08 7.75
CA GLN A 46 -3.68 18.57 8.67
C GLN A 46 -4.95 18.15 7.91
N PRO A 47 -5.73 17.19 8.44
CA PRO A 47 -7.05 16.87 7.90
C PRO A 47 -7.93 18.12 7.78
N LEU A 48 -8.61 18.25 6.64
CA LEU A 48 -9.42 19.44 6.35
C LEU A 48 -10.67 19.46 7.23
N LYS A 49 -10.97 20.63 7.79
CA LYS A 49 -12.17 20.87 8.59
C LYS A 49 -13.21 21.61 7.77
N VAL A 50 -14.48 21.29 7.98
CA VAL A 50 -15.61 21.95 7.30
C VAL A 50 -16.16 23.04 8.21
N ALA A 51 -16.31 24.24 7.67
CA ALA A 51 -17.04 25.34 8.27
C ALA A 51 -18.21 25.76 7.36
N LYS A 52 -19.14 26.52 7.92
CA LYS A 52 -20.32 27.01 7.20
C LYS A 52 -20.35 28.53 7.22
N ASP A 53 -20.41 29.13 6.05
CA ASP A 53 -20.54 30.58 5.91
C ASP A 53 -21.92 31.00 6.42
N LYS A 54 -21.95 31.83 7.45
CA LYS A 54 -23.19 32.27 8.12
C LYS A 54 -24.10 33.10 7.20
N THR A 55 -23.55 33.76 6.18
CA THR A 55 -24.29 34.65 5.28
C THR A 55 -24.90 33.86 4.13
N THR A 56 -24.12 32.98 3.50
CA THR A 56 -24.56 32.23 2.32
C THR A 56 -25.14 30.86 2.66
N GLY A 57 -24.86 30.34 3.86
CA GLY A 57 -25.22 28.99 4.28
C GLY A 57 -24.40 27.89 3.58
N ARG A 58 -23.36 28.26 2.82
CA ARG A 58 -22.53 27.32 2.07
C ARG A 58 -21.37 26.82 2.91
N GLU A 59 -20.99 25.57 2.71
CA GLU A 59 -19.84 24.97 3.37
C GLU A 59 -18.54 25.39 2.69
N TYR A 60 -17.47 25.49 3.47
CA TYR A 60 -16.12 25.78 2.99
C TYR A 60 -15.08 25.06 3.86
N LEU A 61 -13.88 24.88 3.32
CA LEU A 61 -12.81 24.13 3.95
C LEU A 61 -11.84 25.06 4.66
N LEU A 62 -11.43 24.66 5.87
CA LEU A 62 -10.47 25.34 6.72
C LEU A 62 -9.09 24.72 6.55
N CYS A 63 -8.10 25.58 6.35
CA CYS A 63 -6.68 25.23 6.34
C CYS A 63 -5.88 26.47 6.78
N ASP A 64 -4.56 26.33 6.93
CA ASP A 64 -3.72 27.46 7.34
C ASP A 64 -3.63 28.56 6.26
N TYR A 65 -3.86 28.24 4.98
CA TYR A 65 -3.80 29.20 3.87
C TYR A 65 -4.98 30.19 3.82
N ASN A 66 -6.11 29.89 4.47
CA ASN A 66 -7.23 30.82 4.62
C ASN A 66 -7.43 31.28 6.06
N ARG A 67 -6.47 31.00 6.93
CA ARG A 67 -6.47 31.40 8.34
C ARG A 67 -5.70 32.71 8.51
N ASP A 68 -6.24 33.59 9.32
CA ASP A 68 -5.52 34.73 9.87
C ASP A 68 -5.82 34.79 11.37
N SER A 69 -4.78 34.69 12.20
CA SER A 69 -4.91 34.53 13.65
C SER A 69 -5.83 33.35 14.00
N ASP A 70 -7.01 33.57 14.57
CA ASP A 70 -7.99 32.53 14.91
C ASP A 70 -9.25 32.57 14.02
N SER A 71 -9.21 33.35 12.94
CA SER A 71 -10.33 33.51 12.02
C SER A 71 -10.02 32.91 10.65
N TYR A 72 -11.06 32.46 9.95
CA TYR A 72 -10.93 31.87 8.62
C TYR A 72 -11.73 32.64 7.58
N ARG A 73 -11.12 32.88 6.41
CA ARG A 73 -11.76 33.58 5.30
C ARG A 73 -12.65 32.62 4.52
N SER A 74 -13.92 32.99 4.34
CA SER A 74 -14.85 32.28 3.46
C SER A 74 -14.58 32.62 1.99
N PRO A 75 -14.53 31.63 1.09
CA PRO A 75 -14.35 31.87 -0.35
C PRO A 75 -15.62 32.45 -0.99
N TRP A 76 -16.77 32.38 -0.32
CA TRP A 76 -18.06 32.83 -0.85
C TRP A 76 -18.27 34.32 -0.61
N THR A 77 -18.16 34.75 0.65
CA THR A 77 -18.37 36.15 1.06
C THR A 77 -17.10 36.98 1.06
N ASN A 78 -15.93 36.35 1.01
CA ASN A 78 -14.65 37.00 1.25
C ASN A 78 -14.57 37.65 2.64
N THR A 79 -15.23 37.09 3.65
CA THR A 79 -15.21 37.62 5.02
C THR A 79 -14.61 36.59 5.97
N TYR A 80 -13.94 37.09 7.01
CA TYR A 80 -13.38 36.27 8.08
C TYR A 80 -14.45 35.92 9.12
N ASP A 81 -14.41 34.69 9.64
CA ASP A 81 -15.20 34.26 10.80
C ASP A 81 -14.27 33.65 11.86
N PRO A 82 -14.19 34.21 13.08
CA PRO A 82 -14.80 35.47 13.53
C PRO A 82 -14.35 36.71 12.72
N PRO A 83 -15.15 37.80 12.68
CA PRO A 83 -14.80 39.00 11.91
C PRO A 83 -13.46 39.62 12.32
N LEU A 84 -12.64 39.98 11.33
CA LEU A 84 -11.38 40.71 11.49
C LEU A 84 -11.40 41.98 10.65
N GLU A 85 -10.85 43.08 11.20
CA GLU A 85 -10.76 44.36 10.50
C GLU A 85 -9.56 44.41 9.54
N ASP A 86 -8.41 43.83 9.93
CA ASP A 86 -7.13 43.89 9.20
C ASP A 86 -6.71 42.53 8.60
N GLY A 87 -7.67 41.70 8.20
CA GLY A 87 -7.38 40.38 7.62
C GLY A 87 -6.69 40.46 6.26
N ILE A 88 -5.79 39.52 5.97
CA ILE A 88 -5.11 39.45 4.67
C ILE A 88 -6.11 39.13 3.55
N MET A 89 -6.18 40.00 2.54
CA MET A 89 -7.16 39.90 1.45
C MET A 89 -6.46 39.88 0.08
N PRO A 90 -6.96 39.08 -0.89
CA PRO A 90 -6.41 39.08 -2.25
C PRO A 90 -6.75 40.38 -2.99
N SER A 91 -5.92 40.75 -3.95
CA SER A 91 -6.19 41.88 -4.86
C SER A 91 -7.49 41.68 -5.66
N ASP A 92 -8.15 42.76 -6.08
CA ASP A 92 -9.43 42.70 -6.80
C ASP A 92 -9.38 41.82 -8.07
N LYS A 93 -8.24 41.83 -8.77
CA LYS A 93 -8.01 40.99 -9.95
C LYS A 93 -7.95 39.52 -9.54
N LEU A 94 -7.21 39.21 -8.48
CA LEU A 94 -7.02 37.86 -7.99
C LEU A 94 -8.30 37.29 -7.37
N ARG A 95 -9.08 38.13 -6.68
CA ARG A 95 -10.39 37.75 -6.13
C ARG A 95 -11.39 37.34 -7.22
N LYS A 96 -11.39 38.02 -8.38
CA LYS A 96 -12.23 37.61 -9.52
C LYS A 96 -11.84 36.22 -10.03
N LEU A 97 -10.52 35.96 -10.16
CA LEU A 97 -10.01 34.64 -10.52
C LEU A 97 -10.37 33.59 -9.45
N GLU A 98 -10.28 33.93 -8.15
CA GLU A 98 -10.66 33.04 -7.04
C GLU A 98 -12.12 32.60 -7.14
N ILE A 99 -13.04 33.50 -7.49
CA ILE A 99 -14.47 33.19 -7.67
C ILE A 99 -14.69 32.27 -8.87
N GLU A 100 -14.04 32.56 -10.01
CA GLU A 100 -14.13 31.71 -11.22
C GLU A 100 -13.58 30.30 -10.97
N VAL A 101 -12.45 30.20 -10.28
CA VAL A 101 -11.79 28.93 -9.96
C VAL A 101 -12.58 28.14 -8.92
N ASN A 102 -13.16 28.78 -7.90
CA ASN A 102 -14.08 28.10 -6.98
C ASN A 102 -15.26 27.46 -7.74
N ALA A 103 -15.91 28.19 -8.66
CA ALA A 103 -17.02 27.66 -9.43
C ALA A 103 -16.61 26.48 -10.34
N ALA A 104 -15.43 26.56 -10.95
CA ALA A 104 -14.89 25.47 -11.77
C ALA A 104 -14.57 24.21 -10.94
N PHE A 105 -13.98 24.38 -9.75
CA PHE A 105 -13.63 23.25 -8.88
C PHE A 105 -14.84 22.65 -8.15
N GLU A 106 -15.94 23.39 -7.98
CA GLU A 106 -17.21 22.79 -7.58
C GLU A 106 -17.75 21.83 -8.64
N ALA A 107 -17.71 22.22 -9.92
CA ALA A 107 -18.10 21.33 -11.01
C ALA A 107 -17.15 20.12 -11.13
N TYR A 108 -15.84 20.33 -11.00
CA TYR A 108 -14.85 19.26 -10.96
C TYR A 108 -15.14 18.26 -9.82
N ARG A 109 -15.37 18.78 -8.60
CA ARG A 109 -15.73 17.96 -7.44
C ARG A 109 -16.97 17.13 -7.71
N ASP A 110 -18.03 17.73 -8.22
CA ASP A 110 -19.29 17.01 -8.47
C ASP A 110 -19.13 15.91 -9.52
N MET A 111 -18.31 16.15 -10.56
CA MET A 111 -18.02 15.15 -11.59
C MET A 111 -17.16 13.97 -11.09
N TYR A 112 -16.17 14.23 -10.24
CA TYR A 112 -15.19 13.21 -9.81
C TYR A 112 -15.53 12.54 -8.48
N PHE A 113 -16.16 13.27 -7.55
CA PHE A 113 -16.43 12.82 -6.19
C PHE A 113 -17.92 12.61 -5.90
N GLU A 114 -18.83 13.06 -6.78
CA GLU A 114 -20.29 12.96 -6.58
C GLU A 114 -20.71 13.49 -5.19
N GLY A 115 -20.26 14.70 -4.87
CA GLY A 115 -20.50 15.38 -3.59
C GLY A 115 -19.22 15.69 -2.81
N GLY A 116 -19.37 16.02 -1.52
CA GLY A 116 -18.29 16.55 -0.69
C GLY A 116 -18.23 18.09 -0.73
N VAL A 117 -17.13 18.65 -0.24
CA VAL A 117 -16.91 20.10 -0.14
C VAL A 117 -15.63 20.46 -0.88
N SER A 118 -15.61 21.64 -1.51
CA SER A 118 -14.43 22.18 -2.20
C SER A 118 -14.25 23.65 -1.85
N SER A 119 -13.02 24.13 -1.79
CA SER A 119 -12.73 25.55 -1.56
C SER A 119 -11.40 25.94 -2.18
N VAL A 120 -11.34 27.16 -2.74
CA VAL A 120 -10.15 27.69 -3.38
C VAL A 120 -9.83 29.06 -2.79
N TYR A 121 -8.54 29.27 -2.45
CA TYR A 121 -8.03 30.52 -1.92
C TYR A 121 -6.76 30.93 -2.67
N PHE A 122 -6.66 32.19 -3.07
CA PHE A 122 -5.48 32.79 -3.67
C PHE A 122 -4.95 33.93 -2.80
N TRP A 123 -3.64 34.19 -2.92
CA TRP A 123 -2.96 35.33 -2.33
C TRP A 123 -1.87 35.84 -3.29
N ASP A 124 -1.60 37.14 -3.22
CA ASP A 124 -0.60 37.80 -4.06
C ASP A 124 0.83 37.48 -3.59
N ILE A 125 1.77 37.33 -4.53
CA ILE A 125 3.22 37.19 -4.26
C ILE A 125 4.01 38.15 -5.16
N ASP A 126 5.27 38.44 -4.83
CA ASP A 126 6.08 39.46 -5.53
C ASP A 126 6.14 39.33 -7.05
N ASN A 127 6.15 38.09 -7.57
CA ASN A 127 6.27 37.78 -9.00
C ASN A 127 5.07 37.00 -9.54
N GLY A 128 3.86 37.20 -9.01
CA GLY A 128 2.65 36.56 -9.52
C GLY A 128 1.62 36.33 -8.41
N PHE A 129 1.09 35.12 -8.31
CA PHE A 129 0.17 34.74 -7.24
C PHE A 129 0.41 33.29 -6.83
N ALA A 130 -0.04 32.92 -5.64
CA ALA A 130 -0.13 31.53 -5.22
C ALA A 130 -1.53 31.24 -4.70
N GLY A 131 -1.89 29.96 -4.64
CA GLY A 131 -3.18 29.55 -4.13
C GLY A 131 -3.21 28.12 -3.67
N VAL A 132 -4.31 27.77 -3.01
CA VAL A 132 -4.62 26.41 -2.62
C VAL A 132 -6.00 26.02 -3.15
N VAL A 133 -6.10 24.81 -3.69
CA VAL A 133 -7.37 24.15 -4.03
C VAL A 133 -7.54 22.98 -3.06
N LEU A 134 -8.67 22.98 -2.36
CA LEU A 134 -9.02 22.01 -1.33
C LEU A 134 -10.22 21.19 -1.76
N LEU A 135 -10.16 19.88 -1.55
CA LEU A 135 -11.27 18.96 -1.81
C LEU A 135 -11.39 18.02 -0.62
N LYS A 136 -12.62 17.84 -0.11
CA LYS A 136 -12.91 16.91 0.97
C LYS A 136 -14.13 16.08 0.63
N LYS A 137 -13.99 14.76 0.69
CA LYS A 137 -15.10 13.81 0.55
C LYS A 137 -15.07 12.83 1.72
N GLU A 138 -16.13 12.85 2.50
CA GLU A 138 -16.40 11.84 3.52
C GLU A 138 -17.50 10.90 3.04
N THR A 139 -17.41 9.63 3.41
CA THR A 139 -18.43 8.62 3.16
C THR A 139 -19.08 8.20 4.46
N ASP A 140 -20.38 8.45 4.58
CA ASP A 140 -21.19 8.01 5.71
C ASP A 140 -21.60 6.54 5.58
N GLY A 141 -20.69 5.64 5.94
CA GLY A 141 -20.95 4.37 6.65
C GLY A 141 -21.92 3.32 6.11
N ALA A 142 -22.59 3.47 4.97
CA ALA A 142 -23.58 2.49 4.52
C ALA A 142 -23.57 2.27 3.01
N ILE A 143 -22.50 1.69 2.47
CA ILE A 143 -22.52 1.18 1.10
C ILE A 143 -23.38 -0.09 1.02
N ASN A 144 -23.48 -0.87 2.12
CA ASN A 144 -24.36 -2.04 2.26
C ASN A 144 -24.77 -2.28 3.72
N ALA A 145 -25.98 -2.79 3.98
CA ALA A 145 -26.53 -3.07 5.33
C ALA A 145 -25.77 -4.11 6.19
N LYS A 146 -24.58 -4.55 5.77
CA LYS A 146 -23.74 -5.56 6.45
C LYS A 146 -22.30 -5.11 6.73
N GLU A 147 -21.84 -3.98 6.19
CA GLU A 147 -20.46 -3.50 6.37
C GLU A 147 -20.45 -1.98 6.56
N ASP A 148 -20.01 -1.55 7.74
CA ASP A 148 -19.77 -0.13 8.04
C ASP A 148 -18.35 0.21 7.54
N VAL A 149 -18.29 0.81 6.36
CA VAL A 149 -17.05 1.33 5.76
C VAL A 149 -17.08 2.84 5.88
N LYS A 150 -16.19 3.37 6.71
CA LYS A 150 -15.96 4.80 6.85
C LYS A 150 -14.72 5.18 6.05
N GLY A 151 -14.79 6.32 5.39
CA GLY A 151 -13.75 6.77 4.49
C GLY A 151 -13.71 8.29 4.44
N CYS A 152 -12.52 8.85 4.42
CA CYS A 152 -12.27 10.26 4.21
C CYS A 152 -11.16 10.43 3.18
N TRP A 153 -11.42 11.31 2.21
CA TRP A 153 -10.46 11.76 1.22
C TRP A 153 -10.30 13.27 1.36
N ASP A 154 -9.08 13.72 1.61
CA ASP A 154 -8.71 15.13 1.63
C ASP A 154 -7.62 15.39 0.58
N SER A 155 -7.87 16.28 -0.38
CA SER A 155 -6.86 16.78 -1.33
C SER A 155 -6.51 18.23 -1.01
N ILE A 156 -5.20 18.52 -1.00
CA ILE A 156 -4.62 19.84 -0.81
C ILE A 156 -3.68 20.10 -1.98
N HIS A 157 -4.00 21.08 -2.82
CA HIS A 157 -3.22 21.43 -4.00
C HIS A 157 -2.73 22.86 -3.91
N VAL A 158 -1.46 23.05 -3.53
CA VAL A 158 -0.82 24.35 -3.46
C VAL A 158 -0.16 24.66 -4.80
N VAL A 159 -0.59 25.73 -5.45
CA VAL A 159 -0.07 26.19 -6.74
C VAL A 159 0.63 27.53 -6.58
N GLU A 160 1.88 27.60 -7.01
CA GLU A 160 2.66 28.84 -7.13
C GLU A 160 2.76 29.22 -8.61
N CYS A 161 2.28 30.41 -8.97
CA CYS A 161 2.32 30.95 -10.32
C CYS A 161 3.34 32.09 -10.39
N ASN A 162 4.48 31.84 -11.04
CA ASN A 162 5.52 32.83 -11.26
C ASN A 162 5.42 33.43 -12.66
N GLU A 163 4.93 34.66 -12.72
CA GLU A 163 4.80 35.46 -13.94
C GLU A 163 6.12 36.18 -14.24
N ARG A 164 6.67 35.95 -15.44
CA ARG A 164 7.82 36.72 -15.92
C ARG A 164 7.32 37.99 -16.59
N LYS A 165 7.75 39.15 -16.09
CA LYS A 165 7.30 40.52 -16.46
C LYS A 165 7.28 40.88 -17.97
N SER A 166 7.83 40.04 -18.85
CA SER A 166 7.87 40.27 -20.30
C SER A 166 7.55 39.05 -21.18
N SER A 167 7.12 37.91 -20.61
CA SER A 167 6.77 36.71 -21.40
C SER A 167 5.38 36.21 -21.08
N LYS A 168 4.65 35.73 -22.10
CA LYS A 168 3.41 34.97 -21.93
C LYS A 168 3.60 33.59 -21.27
N HIS A 169 4.85 33.18 -21.07
CA HIS A 169 5.21 31.97 -20.33
C HIS A 169 5.15 32.24 -18.84
N VAL A 170 4.42 31.37 -18.14
CA VAL A 170 4.31 31.38 -16.68
C VAL A 170 4.74 30.03 -16.17
N LYS A 171 5.58 30.07 -15.12
CA LYS A 171 6.07 28.87 -14.45
C LYS A 171 5.09 28.53 -13.33
N TYR A 172 4.45 27.38 -13.43
CA TYR A 172 3.57 26.82 -12.43
C TYR A 172 4.34 25.77 -11.63
N LYS A 173 4.27 25.87 -10.31
CA LYS A 173 4.75 24.84 -9.39
C LYS A 173 3.56 24.36 -8.57
N LEU A 174 3.22 23.09 -8.70
CA LEU A 174 2.10 22.45 -8.02
C LEU A 174 2.64 21.45 -7.01
N THR A 175 2.29 21.64 -5.74
CA THR A 175 2.51 20.70 -4.65
C THR A 175 1.15 20.13 -4.23
N SER A 176 0.94 18.84 -4.49
CA SER A 176 -0.31 18.14 -4.21
C SER A 176 -0.09 17.15 -3.07
N THR A 177 -0.88 17.28 -2.01
CA THR A 177 -1.00 16.30 -0.93
C THR A 177 -2.38 15.68 -0.98
N VAL A 178 -2.44 14.34 -0.94
CA VAL A 178 -3.70 13.60 -0.77
C VAL A 178 -3.59 12.77 0.49
N MET A 179 -4.56 12.94 1.38
CA MET A 179 -4.74 12.13 2.58
C MET A 179 -5.94 11.21 2.37
N LEU A 180 -5.71 9.93 2.58
CA LEU A 180 -6.74 8.90 2.52
C LEU A 180 -6.81 8.22 3.87
N TRP A 181 -8.02 8.11 4.40
CA TRP A 181 -8.32 7.30 5.55
C TRP A 181 -9.51 6.41 5.26
N LEU A 182 -9.38 5.14 5.58
CA LEU A 182 -10.38 4.09 5.40
C LEU A 182 -10.42 3.26 6.67
N GLN A 183 -11.63 3.07 7.19
CA GLN A 183 -11.90 2.20 8.32
C GLN A 183 -13.01 1.24 7.92
N THR A 184 -12.74 -0.06 8.05
CA THR A 184 -13.75 -1.10 7.86
C THR A 184 -13.99 -1.79 9.19
N GLN A 185 -15.26 -2.04 9.51
CA GLN A 185 -15.63 -2.85 10.65
C GLN A 185 -16.49 -4.02 10.16
N ASN A 186 -15.90 -5.21 10.10
CA ASN A 186 -16.65 -6.43 9.83
C ASN A 186 -16.51 -7.38 11.04
N VAL A 187 -17.57 -7.42 11.84
CA VAL A 187 -17.66 -8.16 13.11
C VAL A 187 -17.56 -9.68 12.91
N ALA A 188 -17.81 -10.20 11.71
CA ALA A 188 -17.89 -11.63 11.46
C ALA A 188 -16.60 -12.28 10.90
N THR A 189 -15.69 -11.52 10.27
CA THR A 189 -14.58 -12.10 9.49
C THR A 189 -13.23 -11.41 9.66
N THR A 190 -13.14 -10.08 9.57
CA THR A 190 -11.85 -9.36 9.51
C THR A 190 -11.56 -8.48 10.73
N GLY A 191 -12.52 -8.30 11.65
CA GLY A 191 -12.39 -7.35 12.75
C GLY A 191 -12.40 -5.90 12.26
N THR A 192 -11.76 -5.01 13.02
CA THR A 192 -11.57 -3.60 12.62
C THR A 192 -10.26 -3.45 11.84
N MET A 193 -10.35 -3.03 10.58
CA MET A 193 -9.17 -2.68 9.78
C MET A 193 -9.14 -1.17 9.57
N ASN A 194 -8.03 -0.54 9.96
CA ASN A 194 -7.78 0.88 9.72
C ASN A 194 -6.63 1.01 8.73
N LEU A 195 -6.86 1.73 7.66
CA LEU A 195 -5.92 1.95 6.60
C LEU A 195 -5.89 3.45 6.32
N GLY A 196 -4.74 4.09 6.45
CA GLY A 196 -4.66 5.51 6.12
C GLY A 196 -3.25 6.03 6.06
N GLY A 197 -3.14 7.28 5.59
CA GLY A 197 -1.88 7.99 5.41
C GLY A 197 -2.00 9.02 4.30
N SER A 198 -0.84 9.59 3.95
CA SER A 198 -0.75 10.71 3.03
C SER A 198 0.28 10.45 1.94
N LEU A 199 0.07 11.05 0.78
CA LEU A 199 1.02 11.08 -0.32
C LEU A 199 1.17 12.55 -0.76
N THR A 200 2.40 13.04 -0.80
CA THR A 200 2.71 14.38 -1.31
C THR A 200 3.60 14.28 -2.54
N ARG A 201 3.27 15.04 -3.59
CA ARG A 201 4.05 15.15 -4.82
C ARG A 201 4.16 16.60 -5.28
N GLN A 202 5.32 16.94 -5.83
CA GLN A 202 5.57 18.24 -6.43
C GLN A 202 5.85 18.09 -7.92
N THR A 203 5.29 18.97 -8.73
CA THR A 203 5.57 19.07 -10.17
C THR A 203 5.68 20.52 -10.61
N GLU A 204 6.53 20.77 -11.60
CA GLU A 204 6.70 22.09 -12.20
C GLU A 204 6.40 22.01 -13.70
N GLN A 205 5.72 23.03 -14.22
CA GLN A 205 5.36 23.12 -15.63
C GLN A 205 5.39 24.57 -16.09
N ASP A 206 6.09 24.85 -17.19
CA ASP A 206 6.00 26.12 -17.89
C ASP A 206 4.85 26.07 -18.90
N SER A 207 3.92 27.02 -18.85
CA SER A 207 2.77 27.07 -19.75
C SER A 207 2.52 28.48 -20.26
N VAL A 208 1.91 28.57 -21.45
CA VAL A 208 1.60 29.84 -22.11
C VAL A 208 0.19 30.28 -21.73
N ILE A 209 0.04 31.57 -21.41
CA ILE A 209 -1.25 32.18 -21.16
C ILE A 209 -1.76 32.85 -22.43
N GLY A 210 -2.99 32.50 -22.82
CA GLY A 210 -3.72 33.11 -23.92
C GLY A 210 -5.23 32.95 -23.72
N GLU A 211 -6.04 33.48 -24.64
CA GLU A 211 -7.51 33.40 -24.56
C GLU A 211 -8.03 31.96 -24.52
N GLN A 212 -7.33 31.03 -25.19
CA GLN A 212 -7.69 29.61 -25.19
C GLN A 212 -7.13 28.82 -23.99
N SER A 213 -6.18 29.40 -23.24
CA SER A 213 -5.50 28.75 -22.11
C SER A 213 -5.32 29.73 -20.94
N PRO A 214 -6.42 30.14 -20.28
CA PRO A 214 -6.35 30.98 -19.08
C PRO A 214 -5.67 30.23 -17.93
N HIS A 215 -5.24 30.96 -16.90
CA HIS A 215 -4.66 30.37 -15.68
C HIS A 215 -5.53 29.23 -15.12
N LEU A 216 -6.84 29.43 -15.09
CA LEU A 216 -7.81 28.42 -14.67
C LEU A 216 -7.62 27.08 -15.40
N ALA A 217 -7.50 27.10 -16.73
CA ALA A 217 -7.38 25.89 -17.53
C ALA A 217 -6.03 25.19 -17.28
N ASN A 218 -4.95 25.96 -17.16
CA ASN A 218 -3.62 25.41 -16.88
C ASN A 218 -3.56 24.78 -15.48
N ILE A 219 -4.07 25.50 -14.46
CA ILE A 219 -4.13 25.02 -13.07
C ILE A 219 -5.03 23.78 -12.97
N GLY A 220 -6.23 23.84 -13.57
CA GLY A 220 -7.19 22.74 -13.60
C GLY A 220 -6.60 21.46 -14.19
N LYS A 221 -5.96 21.56 -15.36
CA LYS A 221 -5.30 20.42 -16.01
C LYS A 221 -4.17 19.85 -15.15
N MET A 222 -3.32 20.69 -14.56
CA MET A 222 -2.23 20.23 -13.70
C MET A 222 -2.77 19.48 -12.48
N ILE A 223 -3.81 20.00 -11.84
CA ILE A 223 -4.42 19.37 -10.67
C ILE A 223 -5.08 18.04 -11.05
N GLU A 224 -5.86 18.01 -12.13
CA GLU A 224 -6.51 16.79 -12.62
C GLU A 224 -5.50 15.69 -12.96
N ASP A 225 -4.42 16.02 -13.68
CA ASP A 225 -3.35 15.08 -14.02
C ASP A 225 -2.63 14.55 -12.76
N GLN A 226 -2.40 15.40 -11.75
CA GLN A 226 -1.77 14.98 -10.48
C GLN A 226 -2.71 14.12 -9.64
N GLU A 227 -3.98 14.50 -9.49
CA GLU A 227 -4.97 13.72 -8.76
C GLU A 227 -5.12 12.32 -9.35
N ASN A 228 -5.21 12.20 -10.68
CA ASN A 228 -5.34 10.91 -11.35
C ASN A 228 -4.11 10.02 -11.12
N LYS A 229 -2.90 10.58 -11.19
CA LYS A 229 -1.66 9.85 -10.88
C LYS A 229 -1.60 9.43 -9.42
N MET A 230 -1.97 10.32 -8.50
CA MET A 230 -1.95 10.03 -7.06
C MET A 230 -2.99 8.98 -6.70
N ARG A 231 -4.19 9.03 -7.27
CA ARG A 231 -5.24 8.02 -7.09
C ARG A 231 -4.78 6.64 -7.55
N ALA A 232 -4.09 6.55 -8.70
CA ALA A 232 -3.51 5.29 -9.18
C ALA A 232 -2.43 4.74 -8.22
N ILE A 233 -1.52 5.58 -7.73
CA ILE A 233 -0.48 5.19 -6.77
C ILE A 233 -1.09 4.76 -5.44
N LEU A 234 -2.06 5.51 -4.93
CA LEU A 234 -2.76 5.16 -3.69
C LEU A 234 -3.41 3.79 -3.82
N ASN A 235 -4.06 3.49 -4.95
CA ASN A 235 -4.63 2.17 -5.19
C ASN A 235 -3.57 1.04 -5.13
N GLU A 236 -2.42 1.24 -5.79
CA GLU A 236 -1.32 0.26 -5.80
C GLU A 236 -0.68 0.07 -4.42
N VAL A 237 -0.41 1.16 -3.69
CA VAL A 237 0.27 1.11 -2.39
C VAL A 237 -0.66 0.56 -1.30
N TYR A 238 -1.88 1.10 -1.22
CA TYR A 238 -2.82 0.77 -0.13
C TYR A 238 -3.47 -0.59 -0.28
N PHE A 239 -3.88 -0.99 -1.49
CA PHE A 239 -4.55 -2.28 -1.69
C PHE A 239 -3.63 -3.34 -2.29
N GLY A 240 -2.61 -2.95 -3.05
CA GLY A 240 -1.63 -3.87 -3.61
C GLY A 240 -0.56 -4.24 -2.58
N LYS A 241 0.30 -3.28 -2.22
CA LYS A 241 1.50 -3.55 -1.41
C LYS A 241 1.18 -3.92 0.03
N ALA A 242 0.21 -3.28 0.67
CA ALA A 242 -0.20 -3.68 2.02
C ALA A 242 -0.79 -5.10 2.05
N ARG A 243 -1.62 -5.46 1.06
CA ARG A 243 -2.15 -6.82 0.92
C ARG A 243 -1.06 -7.83 0.61
N GLN A 244 -0.06 -7.45 -0.19
CA GLN A 244 1.11 -8.29 -0.45
C GLN A 244 1.91 -8.53 0.82
N ILE A 245 2.23 -7.49 1.62
CA ILE A 245 2.99 -7.66 2.86
C ILE A 245 2.22 -8.52 3.87
N VAL A 246 0.93 -8.28 4.04
CA VAL A 246 0.09 -9.10 4.92
C VAL A 246 -0.03 -10.53 4.38
N GLY A 247 -0.16 -10.68 3.06
CA GLY A 247 -0.22 -11.96 2.37
C GLY A 247 1.08 -12.75 2.48
N GLU A 248 2.23 -12.10 2.29
CA GLU A 248 3.57 -12.68 2.45
C GLU A 248 3.83 -13.06 3.89
N LEU A 249 3.45 -12.24 4.86
CA LEU A 249 3.53 -12.58 6.28
C LEU A 249 2.65 -13.78 6.59
N LEU A 250 1.42 -13.81 6.08
CA LEU A 250 0.52 -14.95 6.22
C LEU A 250 1.04 -16.18 5.49
N ASP A 251 1.69 -16.02 4.34
CA ASP A 251 2.28 -17.10 3.56
C ASP A 251 3.57 -17.60 4.20
N ASP A 252 4.35 -16.76 4.87
CA ASP A 252 5.50 -17.15 5.66
C ASP A 252 5.05 -17.88 6.93
N ILE A 253 3.98 -17.40 7.58
CA ILE A 253 3.32 -18.13 8.65
C ILE A 253 2.78 -19.47 8.12
N LYS A 254 2.10 -19.48 6.97
CA LYS A 254 1.59 -20.69 6.34
C LYS A 254 2.73 -21.60 5.89
N ARG A 255 3.85 -21.12 5.36
CA ARG A 255 5.03 -21.90 4.93
C ARG A 255 5.77 -22.47 6.14
N ALA A 256 5.91 -21.68 7.20
CA ALA A 256 6.40 -22.14 8.50
C ALA A 256 5.51 -23.27 9.05
N VAL A 257 4.21 -23.24 8.75
CA VAL A 257 3.23 -24.28 9.12
C VAL A 257 3.13 -25.42 8.08
N ALA A 258 3.39 -25.18 6.80
CA ALA A 258 3.05 -26.05 5.67
C ALA A 258 4.16 -27.04 5.27
N SER A 259 5.33 -26.95 5.89
CA SER A 259 6.42 -27.89 5.63
C SER A 259 6.46 -29.08 6.61
N LYS A 260 5.63 -29.10 7.65
CA LYS A 260 6.05 -29.68 8.95
C LYS A 260 4.86 -30.14 9.82
N LYS A 261 4.92 -31.33 10.46
CA LYS A 261 3.95 -31.87 11.43
C LYS A 261 3.75 -30.94 12.63
N GLY A 262 2.52 -30.47 12.83
CA GLY A 262 2.13 -29.61 13.95
C GLY A 262 1.53 -30.39 15.12
N LYS A 263 1.76 -29.90 16.34
CA LYS A 263 1.24 -30.49 17.58
C LYS A 263 0.68 -29.40 18.49
N ASP A 264 -0.51 -29.63 19.04
CA ASP A 264 -1.19 -28.64 19.89
C ASP A 264 -1.05 -29.05 21.37
N GLU A 265 -0.35 -28.24 22.16
CA GLU A 265 -0.14 -28.41 23.61
C GLU A 265 -0.69 -27.21 24.39
N GLY A 266 -0.91 -27.35 25.70
CA GLY A 266 -1.52 -26.31 26.53
C GLY A 266 -2.46 -26.88 27.60
N LEU A 267 -2.89 -26.08 28.57
CA LEU A 267 -3.73 -26.54 29.67
C LEU A 267 -5.13 -26.99 29.22
N ASP A 268 -5.79 -27.81 30.04
CA ASP A 268 -7.18 -28.21 29.80
C ASP A 268 -8.12 -26.98 29.78
N ASN A 269 -9.16 -27.06 28.95
CA ASN A 269 -10.11 -25.97 28.69
C ASN A 269 -9.56 -24.76 27.90
N ALA A 270 -8.29 -24.77 27.44
CA ALA A 270 -7.73 -23.68 26.62
C ALA A 270 -8.32 -23.58 25.19
N GLY A 271 -9.09 -24.57 24.75
CA GLY A 271 -9.77 -24.56 23.44
C GLY A 271 -8.99 -25.19 22.28
N LYS A 272 -7.96 -25.99 22.55
CA LYS A 272 -7.17 -26.76 21.57
C LYS A 272 -8.04 -27.56 20.59
N THR A 273 -8.92 -28.41 21.13
CA THR A 273 -9.84 -29.24 20.35
C THR A 273 -10.83 -28.42 19.53
N THR A 274 -11.24 -27.24 20.02
CA THR A 274 -12.11 -26.31 19.30
C THR A 274 -11.42 -25.75 18.06
N ILE A 275 -10.15 -25.34 18.21
CA ILE A 275 -9.33 -24.83 17.11
C ILE A 275 -9.12 -25.92 16.06
N LEU A 276 -8.76 -27.14 16.48
CA LEU A 276 -8.58 -28.27 15.57
C LEU A 276 -9.87 -28.65 14.82
N LYS A 277 -11.01 -28.71 15.51
CA LYS A 277 -12.30 -28.98 14.85
C LYS A 277 -12.68 -27.89 13.84
N LYS A 278 -12.41 -26.63 14.17
CA LYS A 278 -12.65 -25.49 13.27
C LYS A 278 -11.77 -25.54 12.03
N LEU A 279 -10.48 -25.86 12.18
CA LEU A 279 -9.53 -26.05 11.07
C LEU A 279 -9.90 -27.22 10.17
N ALA A 280 -10.59 -28.22 10.72
CA ALA A 280 -11.10 -29.37 9.98
C ALA A 280 -12.54 -29.19 9.43
N ALA A 281 -13.11 -27.98 9.52
CA ALA A 281 -14.49 -27.67 9.12
C ALA A 281 -15.57 -28.57 9.77
N GLU A 282 -15.35 -29.01 11.01
CA GLU A 282 -16.30 -29.81 11.79
C GLU A 282 -17.15 -28.97 12.73
N ASP A 283 -18.25 -29.58 13.19
CA ASP A 283 -19.14 -28.96 14.18
C ASP A 283 -18.45 -28.80 15.55
N VAL A 284 -18.57 -27.59 16.09
CA VAL A 284 -18.00 -27.12 17.36
C VAL A 284 -19.06 -26.96 18.47
N THR A 285 -20.33 -27.26 18.20
CA THR A 285 -21.43 -27.12 19.19
C THR A 285 -21.27 -28.05 20.40
N HIS A 286 -20.70 -29.24 20.19
CA HIS A 286 -20.43 -30.22 21.25
C HIS A 286 -18.94 -30.58 21.30
N ILE A 287 -18.28 -30.15 22.39
CA ILE A 287 -16.86 -30.40 22.65
C ILE A 287 -16.72 -31.01 24.04
N THR A 288 -16.12 -32.19 24.11
CA THR A 288 -15.75 -32.87 25.35
C THR A 288 -14.25 -32.73 25.60
N PRO A 289 -13.78 -32.72 26.86
CA PRO A 289 -12.34 -32.70 27.16
C PRO A 289 -11.62 -33.89 26.53
N THR A 290 -10.52 -33.66 25.82
CA THR A 290 -9.71 -34.71 25.20
C THR A 290 -9.18 -35.69 26.26
N GLN A 291 -9.54 -36.96 26.12
CA GLN A 291 -8.99 -38.05 26.93
C GLN A 291 -7.80 -38.66 26.18
N GLY A 292 -6.59 -38.36 26.63
CA GLY A 292 -5.36 -38.81 25.96
C GLY A 292 -4.96 -37.87 24.81
N PHE A 293 -5.02 -38.36 23.57
CA PHE A 293 -4.62 -37.62 22.36
C PHE A 293 -5.56 -37.92 21.18
N ASN A 294 -5.65 -36.99 20.23
CA ASN A 294 -6.38 -37.14 18.99
C ASN A 294 -5.48 -36.73 17.81
N ILE A 295 -5.45 -37.52 16.73
CA ILE A 295 -4.64 -37.22 15.54
C ILE A 295 -5.58 -36.97 14.38
N LYS A 296 -5.36 -35.86 13.67
CA LYS A 296 -6.20 -35.48 12.54
C LYS A 296 -5.39 -34.95 11.38
N SER A 297 -5.66 -35.49 10.19
CA SER A 297 -5.16 -34.92 8.94
C SER A 297 -6.14 -33.86 8.45
N VAL A 298 -5.71 -32.61 8.28
CA VAL A 298 -6.51 -31.54 7.68
C VAL A 298 -5.88 -31.12 6.35
N MET A 299 -6.73 -30.86 5.34
CA MET A 299 -6.32 -30.32 4.05
C MET A 299 -6.62 -28.82 4.05
N ALA A 300 -5.58 -28.00 3.95
CA ALA A 300 -5.71 -26.55 3.85
C ALA A 300 -4.93 -26.08 2.62
N ASP A 301 -5.61 -25.46 1.66
CA ASP A 301 -5.04 -24.90 0.42
C ASP A 301 -4.00 -25.83 -0.25
N ASP A 302 -4.42 -27.07 -0.57
CA ASP A 302 -3.62 -28.17 -1.16
C ASP A 302 -2.48 -28.75 -0.29
N VAL A 303 -2.35 -28.36 0.97
CA VAL A 303 -1.38 -28.90 1.93
C VAL A 303 -2.05 -29.84 2.93
N ARG A 304 -1.44 -31.02 3.14
CA ARG A 304 -1.88 -32.00 4.15
C ARG A 304 -1.14 -31.78 5.47
N LEU A 305 -1.84 -31.27 6.48
CA LEU A 305 -1.33 -31.12 7.84
C LEU A 305 -1.74 -32.32 8.69
N ASN A 306 -0.83 -32.86 9.49
CA ASN A 306 -1.13 -33.88 10.49
C ASN A 306 -1.01 -33.25 11.88
N VAL A 307 -2.14 -32.98 12.52
CA VAL A 307 -2.23 -32.29 13.81
C VAL A 307 -2.49 -33.29 14.92
N TRP A 308 -1.74 -33.17 16.01
CA TRP A 308 -1.85 -34.00 17.21
C TRP A 308 -2.38 -33.13 18.36
N ASP A 309 -3.67 -33.25 18.69
CA ASP A 309 -4.31 -32.59 19.85
C ASP A 309 -4.09 -33.44 21.10
N ILE A 310 -3.34 -32.91 22.06
CA ILE A 310 -3.04 -33.61 23.32
C ILE A 310 -3.82 -32.98 24.47
N GLY A 311 -4.44 -33.82 25.29
CA GLY A 311 -5.17 -33.34 26.47
C GLY A 311 -4.24 -32.62 27.47
N GLY A 312 -4.77 -31.55 28.07
CA GLY A 312 -4.01 -30.68 28.98
C GLY A 312 -4.23 -30.89 30.47
N GLN A 313 -4.91 -31.97 30.85
CA GLN A 313 -5.23 -32.25 32.26
C GLN A 313 -3.94 -32.60 33.02
N ARG A 314 -3.78 -32.14 34.27
CA ARG A 314 -2.57 -32.40 35.10
C ARG A 314 -2.11 -33.87 35.09
N LYS A 315 -3.05 -34.82 35.10
CA LYS A 315 -2.76 -36.26 35.12
C LYS A 315 -2.08 -36.78 33.84
N ILE A 316 -2.24 -36.11 32.70
CA ILE A 316 -1.75 -36.56 31.40
C ILE A 316 -0.55 -35.76 30.87
N ARG A 317 -0.22 -34.61 31.48
CA ARG A 317 0.96 -33.78 31.12
C ARG A 317 2.30 -34.53 31.20
N PRO A 318 2.56 -35.42 32.19
CA PRO A 318 3.80 -36.19 32.21
C PRO A 318 4.02 -37.05 30.95
N TYR A 319 2.93 -37.39 30.23
CA TYR A 319 3.01 -38.18 29.01
C TYR A 319 3.29 -37.33 27.77
N TRP A 320 3.26 -35.99 27.83
CA TRP A 320 3.60 -35.10 26.70
C TRP A 320 4.98 -35.43 26.12
N LYS A 321 5.93 -35.80 26.99
CA LYS A 321 7.30 -36.20 26.64
C LYS A 321 7.39 -37.38 25.68
N ASN A 322 6.39 -38.26 25.68
CA ASN A 322 6.31 -39.40 24.77
C ASN A 322 5.97 -38.99 23.34
N TYR A 323 5.57 -37.74 23.13
CA TYR A 323 5.09 -37.24 21.85
C TYR A 323 5.95 -36.10 21.30
N PHE A 324 7.10 -35.76 21.92
CA PHE A 324 7.98 -34.69 21.41
C PHE A 324 8.78 -35.14 20.18
N ASP A 325 9.02 -36.44 20.02
CA ASP A 325 9.82 -36.97 18.91
C ASP A 325 9.17 -36.72 17.55
N ASN A 326 9.96 -36.19 16.60
CA ASN A 326 9.52 -35.84 15.24
C ASN A 326 8.37 -34.81 15.20
N THR A 327 8.32 -33.90 16.18
CA THR A 327 7.46 -32.71 16.13
C THR A 327 8.14 -31.65 15.29
N ASP A 328 7.43 -31.09 14.32
CA ASP A 328 8.01 -30.11 13.42
C ASP A 328 7.55 -28.66 13.72
N VAL A 329 6.37 -28.48 14.34
CA VAL A 329 5.86 -27.21 14.90
C VAL A 329 5.08 -27.51 16.19
N LEU A 330 5.28 -26.70 17.23
CA LEU A 330 4.54 -26.78 18.48
C LEU A 330 3.61 -25.57 18.64
N ILE A 331 2.31 -25.79 18.79
CA ILE A 331 1.32 -24.74 19.05
C ILE A 331 0.90 -24.85 20.52
N TYR A 332 1.28 -23.87 21.33
CA TYR A 332 0.93 -23.82 22.74
C TYR A 332 -0.26 -22.89 22.96
N VAL A 333 -1.42 -23.45 23.33
CA VAL A 333 -2.68 -22.69 23.45
C VAL A 333 -2.94 -22.27 24.90
N ILE A 334 -3.12 -20.97 25.12
CA ILE A 334 -3.38 -20.35 26.42
C ILE A 334 -4.83 -19.86 26.48
N ASP A 335 -5.52 -20.10 27.60
CA ASP A 335 -6.81 -19.46 27.88
C ASP A 335 -6.59 -18.04 28.43
N SER A 336 -6.77 -17.02 27.59
CA SER A 336 -6.51 -15.62 27.96
C SER A 336 -7.51 -15.06 29.00
N SER A 337 -8.61 -15.80 29.25
CA SER A 337 -9.64 -15.40 30.22
C SER A 337 -9.37 -15.93 31.64
N ASP A 338 -8.45 -16.89 31.79
CA ASP A 338 -8.19 -17.58 33.06
C ASP A 338 -6.84 -17.19 33.69
N ARG A 339 -6.78 -15.93 34.15
CA ARG A 339 -5.58 -15.35 34.77
C ARG A 339 -5.06 -16.13 35.98
N LYS A 340 -5.93 -16.87 36.69
CA LYS A 340 -5.54 -17.65 37.88
C LYS A 340 -4.61 -18.81 37.57
N ARG A 341 -4.62 -19.29 36.31
CA ARG A 341 -3.79 -20.39 35.83
C ARG A 341 -2.58 -19.93 35.01
N PHE A 342 -2.26 -18.63 35.01
CA PHE A 342 -1.09 -18.12 34.28
C PHE A 342 0.21 -18.62 34.87
N ASP A 343 0.36 -18.66 36.19
CA ASP A 343 1.56 -19.21 36.84
C ASP A 343 1.74 -20.70 36.49
N GLU A 344 0.66 -21.47 36.50
CA GLU A 344 0.67 -22.88 36.09
C GLU A 344 1.02 -23.04 34.60
N THR A 345 0.45 -22.19 33.74
CA THR A 345 0.74 -22.19 32.29
C THR A 345 2.20 -21.83 32.03
N ALA A 346 2.73 -20.83 32.74
CA ALA A 346 4.10 -20.36 32.60
C ALA A 346 5.11 -21.42 33.08
N MET A 347 4.85 -22.08 34.21
CA MET A 347 5.70 -23.18 34.70
C MET A 347 5.76 -24.32 33.68
N GLU A 348 4.61 -24.75 33.15
CA GLU A 348 4.55 -25.83 32.16
C GLU A 348 5.20 -25.42 30.83
N LEU A 349 5.06 -24.16 30.42
CA LEU A 349 5.72 -23.63 29.23
C LEU A 349 7.24 -23.57 29.39
N SER A 350 7.72 -23.15 30.57
CA SER A 350 9.15 -23.15 30.89
C SER A 350 9.71 -24.58 30.89
N GLU A 351 9.01 -25.55 31.48
CA GLU A 351 9.38 -26.96 31.40
C GLU A 351 9.46 -27.45 29.95
N LEU A 352 8.51 -27.07 29.08
CA LEU A 352 8.54 -27.41 27.65
C LEU A 352 9.71 -26.77 26.90
N LEU A 353 10.08 -25.53 27.25
CA LEU A 353 11.20 -24.82 26.62
C LEU A 353 12.57 -25.40 27.01
N GLU A 354 12.66 -26.04 28.17
CA GLU A 354 13.87 -26.72 28.66
C GLU A 354 14.08 -28.12 28.05
N GLU A 355 13.08 -28.69 27.37
CA GLU A 355 13.16 -30.03 26.80
C GLU A 355 14.09 -30.09 25.58
N GLU A 356 15.14 -30.92 25.65
CA GLU A 356 16.15 -31.06 24.60
C GLU A 356 15.54 -31.46 23.24
N LYS A 357 14.45 -32.24 23.26
CA LYS A 357 13.73 -32.70 22.07
C LYS A 357 13.02 -31.58 21.31
N LEU A 358 12.74 -30.45 21.97
CA LEU A 358 12.00 -29.31 21.41
C LEU A 358 12.88 -28.10 21.09
N LYS A 359 14.19 -28.16 21.40
CA LYS A 359 15.15 -27.05 21.26
C LYS A 359 15.23 -26.39 19.88
N ASN A 360 14.88 -27.12 18.81
CA ASN A 360 14.91 -26.64 17.43
C ASN A 360 13.52 -26.64 16.77
N VAL A 361 12.45 -26.84 17.54
CA VAL A 361 11.07 -26.86 17.05
C VAL A 361 10.49 -25.45 17.19
N PRO A 362 10.03 -24.81 16.10
CA PRO A 362 9.38 -23.50 16.19
C PRO A 362 8.09 -23.63 17.01
N MET A 363 7.95 -22.76 18.02
CA MET A 363 6.80 -22.74 18.92
C MET A 363 5.95 -21.49 18.68
N LEU A 364 4.64 -21.69 18.51
CA LEU A 364 3.63 -20.65 18.41
C LEU A 364 2.79 -20.63 19.69
N VAL A 365 2.79 -19.52 20.44
CA VAL A 365 1.88 -19.36 21.58
C VAL A 365 0.59 -18.71 21.09
N PHE A 366 -0.53 -19.44 21.19
CA PHE A 366 -1.84 -18.98 20.76
C PHE A 366 -2.72 -18.62 21.98
N ALA A 367 -2.92 -17.33 22.21
CA ALA A 367 -3.76 -16.82 23.28
C ALA A 367 -5.25 -16.83 22.84
N ASN A 368 -6.00 -17.85 23.26
CA ASN A 368 -7.39 -18.11 22.87
C ASN A 368 -8.41 -17.45 23.84
N LYS A 369 -9.68 -17.39 23.42
CA LYS A 369 -10.83 -16.80 24.17
C LYS A 369 -10.68 -15.31 24.51
N GLN A 370 -10.05 -14.56 23.61
CA GLN A 370 -10.00 -13.10 23.67
C GLN A 370 -11.37 -12.52 23.27
N VAL A 371 -12.32 -12.52 24.20
CA VAL A 371 -13.63 -11.86 24.05
C VAL A 371 -13.76 -10.81 25.14
N ASP A 372 -14.46 -9.71 24.83
CA ASP A 372 -14.77 -8.51 25.64
C ASP A 372 -15.34 -8.79 27.06
N LEU A 373 -14.61 -9.50 27.91
CA LEU A 373 -14.75 -9.48 29.35
C LEU A 373 -13.64 -8.60 29.92
N LEU A 374 -14.00 -7.73 30.86
CA LEU A 374 -13.13 -6.80 31.61
C LEU A 374 -11.89 -7.46 32.26
N THR A 375 -11.77 -8.79 32.20
CA THR A 375 -10.72 -9.61 32.80
C THR A 375 -9.81 -10.32 31.80
N SER A 376 -9.97 -10.19 30.48
CA SER A 376 -9.07 -10.84 29.50
C SER A 376 -7.73 -10.11 29.40
N ALA A 377 -6.62 -10.87 29.28
CA ALA A 377 -5.28 -10.30 29.14
C ALA A 377 -4.95 -9.97 27.69
N LYS A 378 -4.43 -8.76 27.43
CA LYS A 378 -3.93 -8.37 26.10
C LYS A 378 -2.64 -9.13 25.78
N ALA A 379 -2.35 -9.37 24.50
CA ALA A 379 -1.12 -10.05 24.07
C ALA A 379 0.16 -9.42 24.64
N SER A 380 0.16 -8.10 24.87
CA SER A 380 1.25 -7.35 25.52
C SER A 380 1.38 -7.61 27.04
N GLU A 381 0.28 -7.92 27.74
CA GLU A 381 0.32 -8.33 29.15
C GLU A 381 0.79 -9.78 29.31
N ILE A 382 0.39 -10.66 28.40
CA ILE A 382 0.85 -12.07 28.35
C ILE A 382 2.35 -12.11 27.99
N ALA A 383 2.82 -11.21 27.15
CA ALA A 383 4.24 -11.03 26.86
C ALA A 383 5.01 -10.31 27.99
N GLY A 384 4.32 -9.78 29.01
CA GLY A 384 4.85 -8.75 29.92
C GLY A 384 4.69 -8.98 31.43
N GLY A 385 4.37 -10.19 31.93
CA GLY A 385 4.36 -10.42 33.39
C GLY A 385 4.51 -11.88 33.81
N PRO A 386 4.67 -12.18 35.12
CA PRO A 386 5.57 -11.58 36.11
C PRO A 386 6.92 -12.34 36.14
N ASP A 387 8.04 -11.61 36.12
CA ASP A 387 9.44 -11.96 36.47
C ASP A 387 10.08 -13.33 36.11
N GLN A 388 9.41 -14.26 35.42
CA GLN A 388 9.94 -15.58 35.06
C GLN A 388 9.52 -16.08 33.66
N MET A 389 9.17 -15.19 32.73
CA MET A 389 9.19 -15.51 31.29
C MET A 389 10.49 -15.01 30.65
N PRO A 390 11.10 -15.76 29.71
CA PRO A 390 12.33 -15.35 29.07
C PRO A 390 12.13 -14.01 28.35
N GLN A 391 12.88 -13.01 28.81
CA GLN A 391 12.96 -11.69 28.23
C GLN A 391 13.25 -11.79 26.73
N ALA A 392 12.62 -10.94 25.91
CA ALA A 392 12.89 -10.88 24.48
C ALA A 392 14.40 -10.90 24.22
N ILE A 393 14.87 -11.79 23.35
CA ILE A 393 16.30 -11.98 23.08
C ILE A 393 16.87 -10.64 22.58
N THR A 394 17.69 -9.99 23.42
CA THR A 394 18.31 -8.70 23.10
C THR A 394 19.65 -8.90 22.41
N SER A 395 20.21 -7.85 21.82
CA SER A 395 21.55 -7.89 21.20
C SER A 395 22.64 -8.22 22.24
N CYS A 396 23.70 -8.93 21.85
CA CYS A 396 24.81 -9.19 22.76
C CYS A 396 25.57 -7.91 23.11
N LYS A 397 26.13 -7.84 24.33
CA LYS A 397 27.01 -6.76 24.79
C LYS A 397 28.13 -6.44 23.81
N SER A 398 28.71 -7.46 23.17
CA SER A 398 29.76 -7.29 22.15
C SER A 398 29.31 -6.46 20.94
N VAL A 399 28.04 -6.55 20.55
CA VAL A 399 27.48 -5.78 19.42
C VAL A 399 27.31 -4.31 19.80
N CYS A 400 26.83 -4.05 21.02
CA CYS A 400 26.75 -2.69 21.55
C CYS A 400 28.14 -2.05 21.65
N GLU A 401 29.15 -2.79 22.13
CA GLU A 401 30.53 -2.30 22.26
C GLU A 401 31.16 -2.02 20.89
N GLU A 402 30.88 -2.83 19.87
CA GLU A 402 31.31 -2.60 18.49
C GLU A 402 30.72 -1.30 17.94
N VAL A 403 29.40 -1.12 18.05
CA VAL A 403 28.71 0.11 17.64
C VAL A 403 29.19 1.33 18.42
N TYR A 404 29.43 1.19 19.73
CA TYR A 404 30.02 2.25 20.55
C TYR A 404 31.38 2.68 20.00
N ASN A 405 32.28 1.74 19.71
CA ASN A 405 33.62 2.06 19.22
C ASN A 405 33.63 2.72 17.85
N ASP A 406 32.70 2.35 16.96
CA ASP A 406 32.57 2.95 15.63
C ASP A 406 31.96 4.35 15.69
N CYS A 407 30.97 4.56 16.56
CA CYS A 407 30.21 5.82 16.60
C CYS A 407 30.74 6.84 17.60
N ILE A 408 31.47 6.45 18.65
CA ILE A 408 31.87 7.38 19.73
C ILE A 408 32.78 8.52 19.25
N LYS A 409 33.60 8.27 18.22
CA LYS A 409 34.44 9.30 17.60
C LYS A 409 33.60 10.42 16.99
N ILE A 410 32.52 10.05 16.29
CA ILE A 410 31.57 10.99 15.70
C ILE A 410 30.82 11.73 16.82
N PHE A 411 30.35 11.02 17.85
CA PHE A 411 29.64 11.64 18.97
C PHE A 411 30.49 12.69 19.71
N ASN A 412 31.77 12.40 19.92
CA ASN A 412 32.71 13.35 20.55
C ASN A 412 33.08 14.52 19.61
N GLU A 413 33.09 14.32 18.29
CA GLU A 413 33.35 15.40 17.31
C GLU A 413 32.21 16.42 17.28
N PHE A 414 30.98 15.99 17.60
CA PHE A 414 29.78 16.84 17.63
C PHE A 414 29.27 17.18 19.04
N ASP A 415 30.08 16.95 20.10
CA ASP A 415 29.76 17.23 21.51
C ASP A 415 28.45 16.59 22.02
N PHE A 416 28.05 15.44 21.47
CA PHE A 416 26.88 14.69 21.94
C PHE A 416 27.28 13.65 23.00
N PRO A 417 26.66 13.63 24.19
CA PRO A 417 26.90 12.59 25.17
C PRO A 417 26.30 11.25 24.70
N TRP A 418 27.02 10.15 24.96
CA TRP A 418 26.51 8.82 24.61
C TRP A 418 25.19 8.52 25.32
N PRO A 419 24.14 8.04 24.61
CA PRO A 419 22.82 7.87 25.21
C PRO A 419 22.83 6.85 26.38
N PRO A 420 22.21 7.18 27.53
CA PRO A 420 22.18 6.28 28.70
C PRO A 420 21.39 4.98 28.45
N MET A 421 20.51 4.96 27.45
CA MET A 421 19.78 3.78 27.00
C MET A 421 20.68 2.77 26.25
N LEU A 422 21.78 3.25 25.66
CA LEU A 422 22.78 2.43 24.95
C LEU A 422 23.99 2.12 25.83
N ASN A 423 23.81 2.08 27.16
CA ASN A 423 24.86 1.65 28.07
C ASN A 423 25.12 0.14 27.86
N CYS A 424 26.23 -0.20 27.21
CA CYS A 424 26.57 -1.58 26.87
C CYS A 424 26.73 -2.51 28.08
N SER A 425 26.89 -1.95 29.29
CA SER A 425 26.88 -2.71 30.55
C SER A 425 25.52 -3.34 30.88
N ARG A 426 24.44 -2.87 30.25
CA ARG A 426 23.07 -3.38 30.43
C ARG A 426 22.71 -4.53 29.48
N PHE A 427 23.58 -4.85 28.52
CA PHE A 427 23.35 -5.92 27.56
C PHE A 427 23.97 -7.24 28.05
N PRO A 428 23.32 -8.39 27.75
CA PRO A 428 23.83 -9.69 28.14
C PRO A 428 25.11 -10.09 27.40
N SER A 429 26.00 -10.80 28.08
CA SER A 429 27.16 -11.49 27.49
C SER A 429 27.01 -13.02 27.62
N PRO A 430 27.63 -13.81 26.73
CA PRO A 430 27.66 -15.27 26.86
C PRO A 430 28.14 -15.66 28.28
N PRO A 431 27.47 -16.60 28.97
CA PRO A 431 26.58 -17.65 28.45
C PRO A 431 25.07 -17.30 28.35
N THR A 432 24.67 -16.05 28.62
CA THR A 432 23.25 -15.62 28.53
C THR A 432 22.84 -15.46 27.05
N ILE A 433 21.66 -15.96 26.66
CA ILE A 433 21.17 -15.95 25.27
C ILE A 433 21.02 -14.49 24.78
N CYS A 434 21.70 -14.15 23.68
CA CYS A 434 21.69 -12.83 23.07
C CYS A 434 21.95 -12.93 21.56
N MET A 435 21.47 -11.97 20.78
CA MET A 435 21.67 -11.93 19.33
C MET A 435 23.01 -11.26 18.97
N LYS A 436 23.88 -12.00 18.27
CA LYS A 436 25.06 -11.46 17.60
C LYS A 436 24.93 -11.74 16.10
N PRO A 437 24.96 -10.73 15.21
CA PRO A 437 25.00 -10.98 13.77
C PRO A 437 26.29 -11.74 13.44
N GLU A 438 26.18 -12.81 12.64
CA GLU A 438 27.38 -13.43 12.07
C GLU A 438 28.09 -12.40 11.17
N PRO A 439 29.42 -12.34 11.20
CA PRO A 439 30.14 -11.49 10.27
C PRO A 439 29.89 -12.00 8.85
N LEU A 440 29.04 -11.28 8.10
CA LEU A 440 29.00 -11.40 6.65
C LEU A 440 30.42 -11.17 6.16
N ASN A 441 31.01 -12.21 5.58
CA ASN A 441 32.30 -12.12 4.92
C ASN A 441 32.10 -11.35 3.60
N ASN A 442 31.84 -10.06 3.70
CA ASN A 442 31.82 -9.08 2.62
C ASN A 442 32.13 -7.70 3.22
N LYS A 443 33.38 -7.54 3.65
CA LYS A 443 34.01 -6.22 3.68
C LYS A 443 34.13 -5.77 2.23
N ASN A 444 33.12 -5.04 1.75
CA ASN A 444 33.15 -4.03 0.68
C ASN A 444 31.73 -3.69 0.27
N ILE A 445 31.09 -2.74 0.95
CA ILE A 445 30.19 -1.71 0.41
C ILE A 445 30.07 -0.69 1.55
N PHE A 446 30.45 0.57 1.28
CA PHE A 446 30.74 1.66 2.23
C PHE A 446 32.17 1.69 2.82
N SER A 447 33.15 1.78 1.93
CA SER A 447 34.16 2.83 2.11
C SER A 447 34.28 3.63 0.82
N SER A 448 33.82 4.88 0.88
CA SER A 448 34.07 5.89 -0.12
C SER A 448 35.53 6.33 0.00
N ASN A 449 36.34 6.03 -1.01
CA ASN A 449 37.54 6.83 -1.30
C ASN A 449 37.77 6.85 -2.81
N PHE A 450 37.63 8.05 -3.36
CA PHE A 450 38.24 8.45 -4.63
C PHE A 450 39.72 8.02 -4.64
N ASN A 451 40.14 7.28 -5.66
CA ASN A 451 41.29 7.69 -6.46
C ASN A 451 41.43 6.87 -7.75
N GLU A 452 41.84 7.62 -8.75
CA GLU A 452 42.05 7.30 -10.15
C GLU A 452 43.29 6.41 -10.37
N LYS A 453 43.26 5.65 -11.47
CA LYS A 453 44.37 5.06 -12.26
C LYS A 453 44.71 3.57 -12.09
N THR A 454 44.97 3.03 -13.29
CA THR A 454 45.74 1.85 -13.69
C THR A 454 45.10 0.45 -13.58
N MET A 455 44.61 0.00 -14.75
CA MET A 455 44.70 -1.41 -15.16
C MET A 455 46.17 -1.85 -15.22
N PRO A 456 46.48 -3.14 -14.93
CA PRO A 456 46.60 -4.06 -16.05
C PRO A 456 45.94 -5.44 -15.84
N SER A 457 45.52 -5.95 -17.00
CA SER A 457 45.21 -7.31 -17.41
C SER A 457 45.97 -8.46 -16.72
N SER A 458 45.25 -9.50 -16.28
CA SER A 458 45.19 -10.80 -16.99
C SER A 458 44.48 -11.89 -16.15
N ILE A 459 43.91 -12.86 -16.88
CA ILE A 459 43.38 -14.18 -16.46
C ILE A 459 41.87 -14.24 -16.13
N LEU A 460 41.10 -14.13 -17.22
CA LEU A 460 40.04 -15.06 -17.67
C LEU A 460 39.61 -16.18 -16.69
N SER A 461 38.38 -16.06 -16.16
CA SER A 461 37.49 -17.22 -15.99
C SER A 461 36.04 -16.78 -16.21
N THR A 462 35.41 -17.44 -17.18
CA THR A 462 34.03 -17.23 -17.65
C THR A 462 33.01 -17.52 -16.55
N THR A 463 32.26 -16.52 -16.11
CA THR A 463 30.97 -16.70 -15.43
C THR A 463 29.89 -16.06 -16.29
N LYS A 464 29.03 -16.93 -16.83
CA LYS A 464 27.94 -16.61 -17.76
C LYS A 464 26.96 -15.58 -17.16
N LEU A 465 26.53 -14.63 -17.98
CA LEU A 465 25.33 -13.84 -17.73
C LEU A 465 24.09 -14.74 -17.59
N PRO A 466 23.03 -14.32 -16.87
CA PRO A 466 21.83 -15.12 -16.66
C PRO A 466 21.10 -15.37 -17.99
N GLU A 467 21.18 -16.60 -18.52
CA GLU A 467 20.40 -17.02 -19.69
C GLU A 467 18.94 -17.28 -19.28
N CYS A 468 17.97 -16.74 -20.03
CA CYS A 468 16.55 -17.07 -19.87
C CYS A 468 16.32 -18.61 -19.91
N PRO A 469 15.38 -19.15 -19.12
CA PRO A 469 15.03 -20.58 -19.16
C PRO A 469 14.73 -21.09 -20.59
N LEU A 470 14.96 -22.39 -20.85
CA LEU A 470 14.93 -23.06 -22.17
C LEU A 470 13.66 -22.85 -23.06
N ASP A 471 12.60 -22.26 -22.51
CA ASP A 471 11.32 -21.99 -23.18
C ASP A 471 11.08 -20.50 -23.51
N LEU A 472 12.00 -19.64 -23.09
CA LEU A 472 11.93 -18.19 -23.24
C LEU A 472 13.07 -17.69 -24.14
N VAL A 473 12.89 -16.49 -24.70
CA VAL A 473 13.83 -15.78 -25.56
C VAL A 473 14.17 -14.48 -24.86
N ASP A 474 15.46 -14.21 -24.72
CA ASP A 474 15.94 -12.91 -24.25
C ASP A 474 15.72 -11.86 -25.35
N LEU A 475 14.93 -10.83 -25.04
CA LEU A 475 14.61 -9.75 -25.97
C LEU A 475 15.75 -8.75 -26.11
N ASP A 476 16.65 -8.65 -25.12
CA ASP A 476 17.79 -7.74 -25.17
C ASP A 476 19.00 -8.30 -24.38
N PRO A 477 19.96 -8.96 -25.06
CA PRO A 477 21.14 -9.54 -24.42
C PRO A 477 22.14 -8.49 -23.89
N THR A 478 21.87 -7.18 -24.07
CA THR A 478 22.72 -6.09 -23.58
C THR A 478 22.17 -5.39 -22.32
N ASP A 479 20.94 -5.71 -21.91
CA ASP A 479 20.31 -5.13 -20.73
C ASP A 479 20.46 -6.03 -19.49
N SER A 480 20.88 -5.43 -18.38
CA SER A 480 21.02 -6.09 -17.06
C SER A 480 19.70 -6.63 -16.48
N THR A 481 18.55 -6.30 -17.07
CA THR A 481 17.21 -6.70 -16.58
C THR A 481 16.60 -7.93 -17.26
N ALA A 482 17.25 -8.52 -18.27
CA ALA A 482 16.89 -9.79 -18.93
C ALA A 482 15.36 -9.97 -19.15
N LYS A 483 14.76 -9.20 -20.06
CA LYS A 483 13.35 -9.35 -20.43
C LYS A 483 13.14 -10.59 -21.30
N CYS A 484 12.60 -11.64 -20.69
CA CYS A 484 12.32 -12.92 -21.34
C CYS A 484 10.90 -12.98 -21.93
N ALA A 485 10.74 -13.41 -23.19
CA ALA A 485 9.45 -13.64 -23.85
C ALA A 485 9.29 -15.09 -24.36
N PHE A 486 8.07 -15.59 -24.45
CA PHE A 486 7.83 -16.96 -24.95
C PHE A 486 8.18 -17.08 -26.44
N ARG A 487 8.80 -18.20 -26.82
CA ARG A 487 8.97 -18.55 -28.25
C ARG A 487 7.62 -18.71 -28.92
N CYS A 488 7.49 -18.17 -30.13
CA CYS A 488 6.36 -18.46 -30.99
C CYS A 488 6.28 -19.99 -31.23
N GLU A 489 5.07 -20.55 -31.36
CA GLU A 489 4.79 -21.97 -31.67
C GLU A 489 4.99 -23.02 -30.57
N LYS A 490 5.57 -22.70 -29.39
CA LYS A 490 5.73 -23.73 -28.34
C LYS A 490 4.41 -24.05 -27.60
N THR A 491 4.16 -25.33 -27.32
CA THR A 491 2.99 -25.83 -26.58
C THR A 491 3.28 -25.92 -25.08
N THR A 492 3.79 -24.84 -24.49
CA THR A 492 4.26 -24.84 -23.10
C THR A 492 3.12 -24.78 -22.08
N MET A 493 2.05 -24.02 -22.35
CA MET A 493 0.87 -23.91 -21.46
C MET A 493 -0.38 -24.65 -21.95
N PHE A 494 -0.62 -24.70 -23.27
CA PHE A 494 -1.84 -25.28 -23.84
C PHE A 494 -1.52 -26.25 -24.97
N ARG A 495 -2.25 -27.36 -25.03
CA ARG A 495 -2.15 -28.34 -26.11
C ARG A 495 -2.70 -27.77 -27.43
N LYS A 496 -2.29 -28.36 -28.57
CA LYS A 496 -2.64 -27.84 -29.91
C LYS A 496 -4.15 -27.85 -30.17
N ASP A 497 -4.84 -28.90 -29.74
CA ASP A 497 -6.29 -29.06 -29.77
C ASP A 497 -7.02 -27.96 -28.98
N GLN A 498 -6.56 -27.64 -27.78
CA GLN A 498 -7.14 -26.56 -26.95
C GLN A 498 -6.98 -25.20 -27.63
N LYS A 499 -5.81 -24.94 -28.22
CA LYS A 499 -5.56 -23.70 -28.98
C LYS A 499 -6.46 -23.59 -30.20
N GLU A 500 -6.72 -24.69 -30.90
CA GLU A 500 -7.61 -24.74 -32.06
C GLU A 500 -9.08 -24.52 -31.70
N GLN A 501 -9.55 -25.13 -30.60
CA GLN A 501 -10.89 -24.91 -30.07
C GLN A 501 -11.13 -23.46 -29.68
N ILE A 502 -10.18 -22.83 -28.97
CA ILE A 502 -10.28 -21.41 -28.58
C ILE A 502 -10.30 -20.50 -29.81
N ARG A 503 -9.52 -20.81 -30.86
CA ARG A 503 -9.50 -20.04 -32.11
C ARG A 503 -10.85 -20.10 -32.83
N LEU A 504 -11.42 -21.31 -32.97
CA LEU A 504 -12.72 -21.49 -33.61
C LEU A 504 -13.82 -20.77 -32.81
N TRP A 505 -13.78 -20.90 -31.49
CA TRP A 505 -14.73 -20.27 -30.59
C TRP A 505 -14.68 -18.73 -30.67
N LEU A 506 -13.49 -18.13 -30.58
CA LEU A 506 -13.31 -16.67 -30.69
C LEU A 506 -13.77 -16.14 -32.06
N PHE A 507 -13.53 -16.87 -33.14
CA PHE A 507 -13.99 -16.49 -34.47
C PHE A 507 -15.53 -16.49 -34.56
N CYS A 508 -16.18 -17.56 -34.09
CA CYS A 508 -17.64 -17.66 -34.10
C CYS A 508 -18.31 -16.56 -33.27
N TRP A 509 -17.79 -16.26 -32.08
CA TRP A 509 -18.33 -15.19 -31.23
C TRP A 509 -18.07 -13.80 -31.79
N SER A 510 -16.90 -13.57 -32.37
CA SER A 510 -16.59 -12.31 -33.05
C SER A 510 -17.49 -12.08 -34.26
N MET A 511 -17.82 -13.13 -35.03
CA MET A 511 -18.73 -13.04 -36.17
C MET A 511 -20.15 -12.70 -35.71
N LEU A 512 -20.65 -13.39 -34.69
CA LEU A 512 -21.98 -13.13 -34.13
C LEU A 512 -22.08 -11.70 -33.56
N ASN A 513 -21.09 -11.27 -32.78
CA ASN A 513 -21.06 -9.93 -32.20
C ASN A 513 -21.00 -8.84 -33.29
N SER A 514 -20.19 -9.04 -34.34
CA SER A 514 -20.13 -8.10 -35.46
C SER A 514 -21.43 -8.02 -36.27
N LEU A 515 -22.17 -9.13 -36.44
CA LEU A 515 -23.47 -9.09 -37.11
C LEU A 515 -24.50 -8.29 -36.31
N ILE A 516 -24.53 -8.46 -34.98
CA ILE A 516 -25.43 -7.72 -34.09
C ILE A 516 -25.05 -6.23 -34.05
N ALA A 517 -23.76 -5.92 -33.93
CA ALA A 517 -23.27 -4.55 -33.93
C ALA A 517 -23.52 -3.86 -35.28
N LEU A 518 -23.34 -4.55 -36.41
CA LEU A 518 -23.62 -4.03 -37.74
C LEU A 518 -25.12 -3.74 -37.92
N PHE A 519 -25.99 -4.63 -37.45
CA PHE A 519 -27.43 -4.39 -37.48
C PHE A 519 -27.82 -3.16 -36.66
N THR A 520 -27.20 -2.97 -35.49
CA THR A 520 -27.43 -1.83 -34.60
C THR A 520 -26.95 -0.52 -35.23
N VAL A 521 -25.75 -0.52 -35.84
CA VAL A 521 -25.22 0.64 -36.57
C VAL A 521 -26.08 0.97 -37.78
N CYS A 522 -26.44 0.00 -38.63
CA CYS A 522 -27.31 0.22 -39.78
C CYS A 522 -28.68 0.78 -39.37
N SER A 523 -29.28 0.25 -38.31
CA SER A 523 -30.57 0.74 -37.79
C SER A 523 -30.48 2.19 -37.31
N PHE A 524 -29.37 2.56 -36.65
CA PHE A 524 -29.10 3.94 -36.23
C PHE A 524 -28.90 4.90 -37.42
N TRP A 525 -28.21 4.45 -38.47
CA TRP A 525 -27.96 5.27 -39.66
C TRP A 525 -29.20 5.47 -40.53
N ILE A 526 -30.12 4.50 -40.58
CA ILE A 526 -31.37 4.59 -41.33
C ILE A 526 -32.37 5.54 -40.66
N ASP A 527 -32.48 5.51 -39.32
CA ASP A 527 -33.43 6.33 -38.56
C ASP A 527 -32.76 7.02 -37.36
N ARG A 528 -31.98 8.05 -37.65
CA ARG A 528 -31.24 8.83 -36.65
C ARG A 528 -32.16 9.68 -35.75
N GLN A 529 -33.39 9.95 -36.19
CA GLN A 529 -34.34 10.79 -35.44
C GLN A 529 -35.06 10.04 -34.33
N ARG A 530 -35.16 8.70 -34.43
CA ARG A 530 -35.79 7.85 -33.42
C ARG A 530 -35.02 7.74 -32.10
N PHE A 531 -33.71 8.00 -32.09
CA PHE A 531 -32.85 7.83 -30.90
C PHE A 531 -32.51 9.18 -30.25
N CYS A 532 -33.11 9.45 -29.09
CA CYS A 532 -32.83 10.61 -28.25
C CYS A 532 -31.62 10.36 -27.33
N PHE A 533 -31.03 11.41 -26.75
CA PHE A 533 -29.99 11.24 -25.72
C PHE A 533 -30.61 10.57 -24.48
N PRO A 534 -30.03 9.51 -23.88
CA PRO A 534 -28.65 9.00 -24.04
C PRO A 534 -28.47 7.81 -25.02
N GLU A 535 -29.50 7.40 -25.75
CA GLU A 535 -29.47 6.22 -26.63
C GLU A 535 -28.51 6.35 -27.82
N ARG A 536 -28.14 7.59 -28.19
CA ARG A 536 -27.12 7.87 -29.21
C ARG A 536 -25.74 7.28 -28.89
N SER A 537 -25.43 7.11 -27.60
CA SER A 537 -24.18 6.49 -27.15
C SER A 537 -24.10 5.00 -27.54
N ILE A 538 -25.25 4.32 -27.69
CA ILE A 538 -25.32 2.90 -28.07
C ILE A 538 -24.83 2.70 -29.51
N GLY A 539 -25.16 3.63 -30.42
CA GLY A 539 -24.67 3.58 -31.80
C GLY A 539 -23.15 3.73 -31.90
N PHE A 540 -22.56 4.61 -31.08
CA PHE A 540 -21.11 4.78 -31.01
C PHE A 540 -20.42 3.56 -30.39
N LEU A 541 -20.95 3.01 -29.30
CA LEU A 541 -20.43 1.78 -28.68
C LEU A 541 -20.52 0.57 -29.62
N ALA A 542 -21.60 0.44 -30.40
CA ALA A 542 -21.74 -0.60 -31.41
C ALA A 542 -20.72 -0.44 -32.56
N PHE A 543 -20.44 0.79 -32.98
CA PHE A 543 -19.39 1.07 -33.97
C PHE A 543 -17.99 0.74 -33.45
N CYS A 544 -17.65 1.13 -32.22
CA CYS A 544 -16.39 0.74 -31.59
C CYS A 544 -16.26 -0.79 -31.45
N SER A 545 -17.36 -1.47 -31.13
CA SER A 545 -17.41 -2.93 -31.03
C SER A 545 -17.16 -3.63 -32.38
N LEU A 546 -17.57 -3.02 -33.50
CA LEU A 546 -17.24 -3.53 -34.84
C LEU A 546 -15.74 -3.43 -35.10
N LEU A 547 -15.11 -2.31 -34.74
CA LEU A 547 -13.67 -2.09 -34.94
C LEU A 547 -12.82 -3.04 -34.08
N SER A 548 -13.19 -3.26 -32.82
CA SER A 548 -12.46 -4.16 -31.91
C SER A 548 -12.49 -5.63 -32.37
N ASN A 549 -13.52 -6.03 -33.12
CA ASN A 549 -13.67 -7.40 -33.61
C ASN A 549 -12.87 -7.69 -34.90
N ILE A 550 -12.38 -6.67 -35.61
CA ILE A 550 -11.64 -6.82 -36.87
C ILE A 550 -10.45 -7.80 -36.75
N PRO A 551 -9.53 -7.69 -35.77
CA PRO A 551 -8.40 -8.62 -35.65
C PRO A 551 -8.80 -10.08 -35.40
N HIS A 552 -9.97 -10.32 -34.79
CA HIS A 552 -10.47 -11.68 -34.59
C HIS A 552 -11.06 -12.28 -35.88
N LEU A 553 -11.66 -11.44 -36.75
CA LEU A 553 -12.24 -11.84 -38.03
C LEU A 553 -11.20 -12.01 -39.14
N THR A 554 -10.12 -11.24 -39.13
CA THR A 554 -9.03 -11.31 -40.13
C THR A 554 -8.02 -12.43 -39.85
N ARG A 555 -8.04 -12.97 -38.62
CA ARG A 555 -7.14 -14.03 -38.13
C ARG A 555 -7.12 -15.33 -38.96
N PRO A 556 -8.22 -15.83 -39.53
CA PRO A 556 -8.19 -16.99 -40.42
C PRO A 556 -7.54 -16.71 -41.78
N ILE A 557 -7.48 -15.45 -42.21
CA ILE A 557 -6.96 -15.02 -43.52
C ILE A 557 -5.47 -14.73 -43.44
N ILE A 558 -5.04 -13.96 -42.43
CA ILE A 558 -3.66 -13.48 -42.27
C ILE A 558 -2.77 -14.52 -41.56
N GLY A 559 -3.39 -15.47 -40.85
CA GLY A 559 -2.67 -16.44 -40.03
C GLY A 559 -2.33 -15.89 -38.65
N PHE A 560 -2.44 -16.73 -37.62
CA PHE A 560 -2.26 -16.31 -36.23
C PHE A 560 -0.83 -15.84 -35.93
N GLU A 561 0.16 -16.50 -36.51
CA GLU A 561 1.58 -16.27 -36.19
C GLU A 561 2.06 -14.91 -36.68
N GLU A 562 1.56 -14.44 -37.83
CA GLU A 562 1.88 -13.12 -38.37
C GLU A 562 1.33 -11.97 -37.50
N MET A 563 0.18 -12.18 -36.85
CA MET A 563 -0.41 -11.18 -35.96
C MET A 563 0.16 -11.21 -34.54
N ALA A 564 0.41 -12.39 -33.98
CA ALA A 564 0.75 -12.54 -32.57
C ALA A 564 2.26 -12.64 -32.27
N CYS A 565 3.08 -12.91 -33.29
CA CYS A 565 4.52 -13.08 -33.13
C CYS A 565 5.31 -11.96 -33.82
N ASN A 566 6.49 -11.67 -33.28
CA ASN A 566 7.48 -10.78 -33.89
C ASN A 566 8.85 -11.47 -33.95
N SER A 567 9.75 -10.99 -34.80
CA SER A 567 11.08 -11.56 -34.99
C SER A 567 12.18 -10.65 -34.46
N LEU A 568 13.12 -11.22 -33.70
CA LEU A 568 14.38 -10.55 -33.37
C LEU A 568 15.30 -10.49 -34.59
N ILE A 569 16.30 -9.60 -34.56
CA ILE A 569 17.35 -9.47 -35.59
C ILE A 569 18.12 -10.80 -35.77
N SER A 570 18.18 -11.61 -34.71
CA SER A 570 18.76 -12.97 -34.71
C SER A 570 17.90 -14.03 -35.41
N GLY A 571 16.70 -13.69 -35.89
CA GLY A 571 15.78 -14.59 -36.59
C GLY A 571 14.85 -15.42 -35.69
N VAL A 572 14.98 -15.32 -34.36
CA VAL A 572 14.10 -16.03 -33.41
C VAL A 572 12.76 -15.31 -33.28
N ARG A 573 11.65 -16.04 -33.45
CA ARG A 573 10.27 -15.53 -33.29
C ARG A 573 9.78 -15.64 -31.84
N TYR A 574 9.22 -14.57 -31.31
CA TYR A 574 8.69 -14.50 -29.93
C TYR A 574 7.24 -13.98 -29.92
N LEU A 575 6.49 -14.32 -28.87
CA LEU A 575 5.13 -13.87 -28.63
C LEU A 575 5.13 -12.47 -28.00
N ILE A 576 4.33 -11.55 -28.52
CA ILE A 576 4.16 -10.20 -27.95
C ILE A 576 3.26 -10.32 -26.70
N ILE A 577 3.79 -10.01 -25.51
CA ILE A 577 3.07 -10.11 -24.23
C ILE A 577 2.67 -8.70 -23.70
N GLU A 578 3.43 -7.66 -24.05
CA GLU A 578 3.12 -6.27 -23.68
C GLU A 578 3.25 -5.34 -24.88
N GLY A 579 2.17 -4.63 -25.17
CA GLY A 579 2.03 -3.66 -26.27
C GLY A 579 0.60 -3.65 -26.80
N PRO A 580 0.06 -2.49 -27.21
CA PRO A 580 -1.28 -2.44 -27.77
C PRO A 580 -1.25 -3.21 -29.10
N TYR A 581 -2.14 -4.20 -29.24
CA TYR A 581 -2.42 -4.92 -30.49
C TYR A 581 -2.71 -3.99 -31.68
N GLU A 582 -2.88 -2.69 -31.45
CA GLU A 582 -3.21 -1.62 -32.39
C GLU A 582 -2.09 -1.31 -33.40
N ASN A 583 -0.80 -1.43 -33.04
CA ASN A 583 0.30 -0.96 -33.91
C ASN A 583 0.48 -1.77 -35.21
N LYS A 584 0.20 -3.08 -35.23
CA LYS A 584 0.28 -3.89 -36.47
C LYS A 584 -0.94 -3.70 -37.39
N ILE A 585 -2.11 -3.37 -36.83
CA ILE A 585 -3.34 -3.16 -37.61
C ILE A 585 -3.26 -1.83 -38.37
N PHE A 586 -2.72 -0.77 -37.74
CA PHE A 586 -2.48 0.50 -38.42
C PHE A 586 -1.41 0.40 -39.53
N GLN A 587 -0.33 -0.36 -39.32
CA GLN A 587 0.66 -0.62 -40.37
C GLN A 587 0.12 -1.45 -41.54
N LEU A 588 -0.78 -2.41 -41.30
CA LEU A 588 -1.44 -3.18 -42.37
C LEU A 588 -2.46 -2.35 -43.16
N LEU A 589 -3.14 -1.39 -42.51
CA LEU A 589 -4.05 -0.46 -43.19
C LEU A 589 -3.32 0.56 -44.07
N GLU A 590 -2.10 0.96 -43.74
CA GLU A 590 -1.24 1.77 -44.62
C GLU A 590 -0.77 1.01 -45.87
N ILE A 591 -0.57 -0.31 -45.77
CA ILE A 591 -0.12 -1.15 -46.91
C ILE A 591 -1.28 -1.48 -47.86
N VAL A 592 -2.52 -1.57 -47.35
CA VAL A 592 -3.72 -1.84 -48.16
C VAL A 592 -4.36 -0.54 -48.70
N GLY A 593 -3.98 0.62 -48.15
CA GLY A 593 -4.43 1.95 -48.59
C GLY A 593 -3.52 2.66 -49.60
N GLY A 594 -2.58 1.94 -50.23
CA GLY A 594 -1.70 2.45 -51.30
C GLY A 594 -2.27 2.27 -52.70
#